data_AF-A0A973XCM9-F1
#
_entry.id   AF-A0A973XCM9-F1
#
_cell.length_a   1.000
_cell.length_b   1.000
_cell.length_c   1.000
_cell.angle_alpha   90.00
_cell.angle_beta   90.00
_cell.angle_gamma   90.00
#
_symmetry.space_group_name_H-M   'P 1'
#
loop_
_entity.id
_entity.type
_entity.pdbx_description
1 polymer ?
#
loop_
_entity_poly.entity_id
_entity_poly.type
_entity_poly.pdbx_seq_one_letter_code
_entity_poly.pdbx_strand_id
1 'polypeptide(L)'
;MPAYSFTALDDQGQSRKGTLEADSAKSARAQLRAQSFIPLNVQVLTGGTVADAQAGEGTQIWRSRVLNGTALSIWTRQLAELVSSGLPLEQALGSLAEESEGEALRNLNAALRASVNGGTSFAKALEQHPREFADIYVAVVGAGEQSGSLAVVLL
;
A
#
# COMPACT_ATOMS: atom_id res chain seq x y z
N MET A 1 24.45 4.00 13.15
CA MET A 1 24.83 4.19 11.74
C MET A 1 23.55 4.22 10.92
N PRO A 2 23.41 5.07 9.89
CA PRO A 2 22.18 5.11 9.08
C PRO A 2 22.04 3.85 8.22
N ALA A 3 20.80 3.35 8.11
CA ALA A 3 20.46 2.27 7.18
C ALA A 3 20.24 2.85 5.78
N TYR A 4 20.58 2.08 4.74
CA TYR A 4 20.38 2.42 3.34
C TYR A 4 19.60 1.31 2.64
N SER A 5 18.57 1.66 1.85
CA SER A 5 17.99 0.71 0.90
C SER A 5 18.83 0.68 -0.37
N PHE A 6 18.96 -0.50 -0.96
CA PHE A 6 19.70 -0.67 -2.21
C PHE A 6 18.97 -1.57 -3.20
N THR A 7 19.21 -1.29 -4.49
CA THR A 7 18.97 -2.22 -5.60
C THR A 7 20.29 -2.44 -6.30
N ALA A 8 20.72 -3.69 -6.45
CA ALA A 8 21.98 -4.05 -7.09
C ALA A 8 21.79 -5.29 -7.96
N LEU A 9 22.61 -5.44 -8.99
CA LEU A 9 22.62 -6.58 -9.89
C LEU A 9 23.65 -7.61 -9.41
N ASP A 10 23.33 -8.89 -9.46
CA ASP A 10 24.35 -9.93 -9.35
C ASP A 10 25.07 -10.18 -10.69
N ASP A 11 26.07 -11.05 -10.66
CA ASP A 11 26.86 -11.47 -11.81
C ASP A 11 26.05 -12.24 -12.86
N GLN A 12 24.89 -12.79 -12.47
CA GLN A 12 23.94 -13.45 -13.36
C GLN A 12 22.90 -12.50 -13.96
N GLY A 13 22.99 -11.20 -13.65
CA GLY A 13 22.05 -10.21 -14.15
C GLY A 13 20.70 -10.18 -13.42
N GLN A 14 20.57 -10.84 -12.27
CA GLN A 14 19.37 -10.75 -11.43
C GLN A 14 19.47 -9.56 -10.47
N SER A 15 18.38 -8.80 -10.39
CA SER A 15 18.30 -7.64 -9.50
C SER A 15 17.96 -8.09 -8.08
N ARG A 16 18.82 -7.75 -7.12
CA ARG A 16 18.64 -7.98 -5.69
C ARG A 16 18.39 -6.66 -4.97
N LYS A 17 17.45 -6.68 -4.03
CA LYS A 17 17.08 -5.53 -3.20
C LYS A 17 17.21 -5.90 -1.73
N GLY A 18 17.58 -4.91 -0.93
CA GLY A 18 17.72 -5.09 0.51
C GLY A 18 18.09 -3.79 1.22
N THR A 19 18.37 -3.93 2.51
CA THR A 19 18.87 -2.83 3.35
C THR A 19 20.28 -3.15 3.82
N LEU A 20 21.15 -2.14 3.88
CA LEU A 20 22.52 -2.27 4.39
C LEU A 20 22.87 -1.07 5.28
N GLU A 21 23.67 -1.29 6.31
CA GLU A 21 24.15 -0.21 7.18
C GLU A 21 25.48 0.36 6.68
N ALA A 22 25.56 1.68 6.55
CA ALA A 22 26.78 2.34 6.09
C ALA A 22 26.92 3.74 6.66
N ASP A 23 28.15 4.23 6.77
CA ASP A 23 28.41 5.60 7.24
C ASP A 23 28.09 6.67 6.18
N SER A 24 27.96 6.28 4.91
CA SER A 24 27.66 7.18 3.78
C SER A 24 27.15 6.39 2.57
N ALA A 25 26.48 7.05 1.62
CA ALA A 25 26.10 6.40 0.36
C ALA A 25 27.31 5.90 -0.45
N LYS A 26 28.48 6.55 -0.29
CA LYS A 26 29.74 6.13 -0.92
C LYS A 26 30.25 4.81 -0.33
N SER A 27 30.19 4.65 0.99
CA SER A 27 30.58 3.40 1.66
C SER A 27 29.57 2.28 1.40
N ALA A 28 28.27 2.58 1.35
CA ALA A 28 27.23 1.61 0.95
C ALA A 28 27.51 0.99 -0.43
N ARG A 29 27.81 1.82 -1.44
CA ARG A 29 28.17 1.34 -2.80
C ARG A 29 29.47 0.53 -2.82
N ALA A 30 30.44 0.88 -1.98
CA ALA A 30 31.70 0.15 -1.88
C ALA A 30 31.49 -1.25 -1.27
N GLN A 31 30.63 -1.37 -0.24
CA GLN A 31 30.27 -2.66 0.34
C GLN A 31 29.53 -3.57 -0.64
N LEU A 32 28.59 -3.02 -1.43
CA LEU A 32 27.89 -3.80 -2.47
C LEU A 32 28.85 -4.33 -3.54
N ARG A 33 29.79 -3.49 -4.01
CA ARG A 33 30.84 -3.91 -4.95
C ARG A 33 31.77 -4.98 -4.37
N ALA A 34 32.08 -4.92 -3.08
CA ALA A 34 32.89 -5.94 -2.41
C ALA A 34 32.19 -7.30 -2.32
N GLN A 35 30.85 -7.32 -2.37
CA GLN A 35 30.02 -8.53 -2.43
C GLN A 35 29.70 -8.97 -3.86
N SER A 36 30.45 -8.47 -4.85
CA SER A 36 30.23 -8.73 -6.28
C SER A 36 28.87 -8.26 -6.82
N PHE A 37 28.17 -7.37 -6.11
CA PHE A 37 26.96 -6.74 -6.61
C PHE A 37 27.27 -5.42 -7.32
N ILE A 38 26.60 -5.18 -8.45
CA ILE A 38 26.67 -3.93 -9.20
C ILE A 38 25.56 -2.99 -8.69
N PRO A 39 25.88 -1.93 -7.93
CA PRO A 39 24.86 -1.07 -7.33
C PRO A 39 24.17 -0.20 -8.39
N LEU A 40 22.84 -0.32 -8.49
CA LEU A 40 22.00 0.47 -9.40
C LEU A 40 21.40 1.69 -8.70
N ASN A 41 20.88 1.51 -7.48
CA ASN A 41 20.30 2.58 -6.67
C ASN A 41 20.63 2.36 -5.19
N VAL A 42 20.95 3.44 -4.46
CA VAL A 42 21.27 3.43 -3.02
C VAL A 42 20.69 4.69 -2.40
N GLN A 43 19.75 4.55 -1.46
CA GLN A 43 19.06 5.65 -0.78
C GLN A 43 19.15 5.51 0.74
N VAL A 44 19.17 6.65 1.44
CA VAL A 44 19.23 6.69 2.90
C VAL A 44 17.84 6.41 3.49
N LEU A 45 17.77 5.45 4.40
CA LEU A 45 16.57 5.09 5.13
C LEU A 45 16.51 5.94 6.41
N THR A 46 15.94 7.13 6.29
CA THR A 46 15.86 8.09 7.40
C THR A 46 14.69 7.74 8.32
N GLY A 47 14.96 7.03 9.42
CA GLY A 47 14.22 7.11 10.69
C GLY A 47 12.68 7.05 10.68
N GLY A 48 12.07 6.23 9.83
CA GLY A 48 10.64 5.93 9.86
C GLY A 48 10.41 4.42 9.81
N THR A 49 10.00 3.84 10.95
CA THR A 49 9.40 2.51 11.13
C THR A 49 9.90 1.37 10.23
N VAL A 50 10.73 0.51 10.83
CA VAL A 50 11.00 -0.86 10.39
C VAL A 50 9.71 -1.69 10.36
N ALA A 51 8.96 -1.62 9.26
CA ALA A 51 7.85 -2.53 9.00
C ALA A 51 7.65 -2.90 7.51
N ASP A 52 8.52 -2.46 6.60
CA ASP A 52 8.28 -2.64 5.16
C ASP A 52 9.55 -3.01 4.36
N ALA A 53 10.44 -3.80 4.95
CA ALA A 53 11.64 -4.32 4.28
C ALA A 53 11.35 -5.52 3.33
N GLN A 54 10.14 -5.60 2.77
CA GLN A 54 9.77 -6.50 1.67
C GLN A 54 8.84 -5.82 0.65
N ALA A 55 9.04 -4.55 0.31
CA ALA A 55 8.38 -3.95 -0.84
C ALA A 55 9.43 -3.57 -1.88
N GLY A 56 9.56 -4.37 -2.94
CA GLY A 56 10.46 -4.11 -4.05
C GLY A 56 10.18 -2.76 -4.72
N GLU A 57 11.02 -1.76 -4.45
CA GLU A 57 11.06 -0.48 -5.16
C GLU A 57 11.64 -0.65 -6.57
N GLY A 58 10.85 -1.24 -7.47
CA GLY A 58 11.14 -1.33 -8.91
C GLY A 58 10.00 -0.81 -9.77
N THR A 59 8.91 -0.38 -9.14
CA THR A 59 7.62 -0.21 -9.82
C THR A 59 7.07 1.21 -9.68
N GLN A 60 7.81 2.15 -9.10
CA GLN A 60 7.25 3.47 -8.80
C GLN A 60 6.90 4.31 -10.05
N ILE A 61 7.35 3.90 -11.24
CA ILE A 61 7.04 4.54 -12.52
C ILE A 61 5.88 3.84 -13.28
N TRP A 62 5.45 2.65 -12.83
CA TRP A 62 4.43 1.80 -13.49
C TRP A 62 3.53 1.04 -12.50
N ARG A 63 3.31 1.54 -11.28
CA ARG A 63 2.25 0.99 -10.42
C ARG A 63 0.91 1.39 -11.05
N SER A 64 0.40 0.52 -11.92
CA SER A 64 -0.96 0.61 -12.46
C SER A 64 -1.93 0.70 -11.31
N ARG A 65 -3.00 1.48 -11.51
CA ARG A 65 -4.15 1.55 -10.61
C ARG A 65 -4.55 0.14 -10.19
N VAL A 66 -4.70 -0.09 -8.89
CA VAL A 66 -5.15 -1.39 -8.36
C VAL A 66 -6.59 -1.64 -8.78
N LEU A 67 -7.42 -0.59 -8.70
CA LEU A 67 -8.82 -0.62 -9.06
C LEU A 67 -9.08 0.17 -10.35
N ASN A 68 -9.23 -0.53 -11.48
CA ASN A 68 -9.85 0.09 -12.67
C ASN A 68 -11.32 0.46 -12.38
N GLY A 69 -11.99 1.21 -13.25
CA GLY A 69 -13.36 1.69 -12.99
C GLY A 69 -14.36 0.57 -12.70
N THR A 70 -14.27 -0.56 -13.42
CA THR A 70 -15.13 -1.74 -13.19
C THR A 70 -14.80 -2.42 -11.87
N ALA A 71 -13.52 -2.65 -11.57
CA ALA A 71 -13.06 -3.25 -10.33
C ALA A 71 -13.47 -2.39 -9.12
N LEU A 72 -13.37 -1.07 -9.22
CA LEU A 72 -13.85 -0.14 -8.19
C LEU A 72 -15.35 -0.33 -7.95
N SER A 73 -16.17 -0.35 -9.01
CA SER A 73 -17.63 -0.55 -8.86
C SER A 73 -18.00 -1.89 -8.21
N ILE A 74 -17.31 -2.97 -8.58
CA ILE A 74 -17.51 -4.31 -8.01
C ILE A 74 -17.11 -4.31 -6.52
N TRP A 75 -15.93 -3.77 -6.22
CA TRP A 75 -15.43 -3.65 -4.85
C TRP A 75 -16.35 -2.82 -3.96
N THR A 76 -16.79 -1.65 -4.44
CA THR A 76 -17.72 -0.78 -3.72
C THR A 76 -19.04 -1.49 -3.43
N ARG A 77 -19.59 -2.25 -4.38
CA ARG A 77 -20.83 -3.01 -4.19
C ARG A 77 -20.68 -4.14 -3.18
N GLN A 78 -19.59 -4.91 -3.26
CA GLN A 78 -19.33 -5.98 -2.28
C GLN A 78 -19.19 -5.41 -0.87
N LEU A 79 -18.47 -4.28 -0.74
CA LEU A 79 -18.38 -3.56 0.53
C LEU A 79 -19.76 -3.09 1.01
N ALA A 80 -20.58 -2.53 0.12
CA ALA A 80 -21.94 -2.09 0.42
C ALA A 80 -22.79 -3.25 0.96
N GLU A 81 -22.79 -4.40 0.28
CA GLU A 81 -23.55 -5.59 0.67
C GLU A 81 -23.13 -6.12 2.06
N LEU A 82 -21.82 -6.20 2.31
CA LEU A 82 -21.29 -6.61 3.61
C LEU A 82 -21.72 -5.63 4.71
N VAL A 83 -21.54 -4.33 4.51
CA VAL A 83 -21.92 -3.31 5.50
C VAL A 83 -23.45 -3.26 5.68
N SER A 84 -24.24 -3.41 4.62
CA SER A 84 -25.71 -3.51 4.67
C SER A 84 -26.19 -4.72 5.48
N SER A 85 -25.42 -5.80 5.53
CA SER A 85 -25.73 -6.98 6.37
C SER A 85 -25.51 -6.74 7.87
N GLY A 86 -25.01 -5.56 8.24
CA GLY A 86 -24.66 -5.20 9.62
C GLY A 86 -23.24 -5.64 10.01
N LEU A 87 -22.44 -6.12 9.05
CA LEU A 87 -21.04 -6.44 9.31
C LEU A 87 -20.26 -5.14 9.58
N PRO A 88 -19.49 -5.07 10.68
CA PRO A 88 -18.63 -3.93 10.95
C PRO A 88 -17.65 -3.68 9.79
N LEU A 89 -17.41 -2.40 9.47
CA LEU A 89 -16.64 -2.01 8.29
C LEU A 89 -15.22 -2.61 8.28
N GLU A 90 -14.56 -2.68 9.43
CA GLU A 90 -13.24 -3.27 9.57
C GLU A 90 -13.22 -4.78 9.31
N GLN A 91 -14.33 -5.46 9.58
CA GLN A 91 -14.51 -6.88 9.26
C GLN A 91 -14.81 -7.06 7.78
N ALA A 92 -15.67 -6.21 7.20
CA ALA A 92 -15.97 -6.21 5.78
C ALA A 92 -14.69 -6.01 4.93
N LEU A 93 -13.85 -5.04 5.29
CA LEU A 93 -12.55 -4.83 4.64
C LEU A 93 -11.60 -6.03 4.82
N GLY A 94 -11.70 -6.74 5.94
CA GLY A 94 -10.96 -7.97 6.19
C GLY A 94 -11.39 -9.10 5.24
N SER A 95 -12.70 -9.32 5.12
CA SER A 95 -13.27 -10.31 4.18
C SER A 95 -12.86 -10.00 2.74
N LEU A 96 -12.96 -8.73 2.31
CA LEU A 96 -12.51 -8.32 0.98
C LEU A 96 -11.00 -8.55 0.76
N ALA A 97 -10.17 -8.37 1.79
CA ALA A 97 -8.73 -8.67 1.69
C ALA A 97 -8.46 -10.17 1.50
N GLU A 98 -9.20 -11.03 2.22
CA GLU A 98 -9.09 -12.49 2.12
C GLU A 98 -9.56 -13.02 0.77
N GLU A 99 -10.66 -12.48 0.23
CA GLU A 99 -11.23 -12.83 -1.07
C GLU A 99 -10.44 -12.24 -2.26
N SER A 100 -9.58 -11.25 -2.02
CA SER A 100 -8.78 -10.62 -3.07
C SER A 100 -7.81 -11.62 -3.71
N GLU A 101 -7.98 -11.86 -5.01
CA GLU A 101 -7.08 -12.68 -5.83
C GLU A 101 -5.71 -12.00 -6.05
N GLY A 102 -5.70 -10.66 -6.16
CA GLY A 102 -4.50 -9.87 -6.41
C GLY A 102 -3.84 -9.36 -5.13
N GLU A 103 -2.52 -9.54 -5.01
CA GLU A 103 -1.73 -9.05 -3.87
C GLU A 103 -1.89 -7.55 -3.66
N ALA A 104 -1.95 -6.76 -4.74
CA ALA A 104 -2.12 -5.32 -4.66
C ALA A 104 -3.47 -4.91 -4.04
N LEU A 105 -4.56 -5.60 -4.39
CA LEU A 105 -5.89 -5.33 -3.83
C LEU A 105 -6.00 -5.81 -2.38
N ARG A 106 -5.41 -6.96 -2.08
CA ARG A 106 -5.28 -7.46 -0.71
C ARG A 106 -4.58 -6.45 0.20
N ASN A 107 -3.45 -5.91 -0.26
CA ASN A 107 -2.67 -4.93 0.49
C ASN A 107 -3.44 -3.61 0.66
N LEU A 108 -4.17 -3.16 -0.37
CA LEU A 108 -5.04 -1.98 -0.28
C LEU A 108 -6.13 -2.18 0.79
N ASN A 109 -6.86 -3.30 0.76
CA ASN A 109 -7.89 -3.62 1.74
C ASN A 109 -7.33 -3.73 3.16
N ALA A 110 -6.16 -4.37 3.32
CA ALA A 110 -5.49 -4.48 4.59
C ALA A 110 -5.07 -3.11 5.17
N ALA A 111 -4.56 -2.21 4.31
CA ALA A 111 -4.18 -0.86 4.72
C ALA A 111 -5.39 -0.01 5.15
N LEU A 112 -6.49 -0.08 4.39
CA LEU A 112 -7.75 0.58 4.74
C LEU A 112 -8.28 0.04 6.08
N ARG A 113 -8.30 -1.29 6.26
CA ARG A 113 -8.73 -1.93 7.51
C ARG A 113 -7.87 -1.50 8.70
N ALA A 114 -6.55 -1.46 8.53
CA ALA A 114 -5.63 -1.04 9.60
C ALA A 114 -5.90 0.41 10.03
N SER A 115 -6.16 1.30 9.06
CA SER A 115 -6.48 2.71 9.33
C SER A 115 -7.80 2.86 10.10
N VAL A 116 -8.85 2.13 9.67
CA VAL A 116 -10.17 2.14 10.33
C VAL A 116 -10.09 1.55 11.74
N ASN A 117 -9.40 0.43 11.90
CA ASN A 117 -9.17 -0.18 13.21
C ASN A 117 -8.36 0.75 14.15
N GLY A 118 -7.42 1.52 13.59
CA GLY A 118 -6.70 2.58 14.29
C GLY A 118 -7.55 3.81 14.67
N GLY A 119 -8.85 3.80 14.38
CA GLY A 119 -9.78 4.89 14.72
C GLY A 119 -9.85 6.02 13.68
N THR A 120 -9.22 5.84 12.52
CA THR A 120 -9.35 6.79 11.41
C THR A 120 -10.69 6.57 10.71
N SER A 121 -11.41 7.65 10.40
CA SER A 121 -12.62 7.56 9.57
C SER A 121 -12.31 6.93 8.22
N PHE A 122 -13.22 6.14 7.68
CA PHE A 122 -13.08 5.48 6.38
C PHE A 122 -12.78 6.46 5.25
N ALA A 123 -13.45 7.62 5.21
CA ALA A 123 -13.16 8.64 4.20
C ALA A 123 -11.69 9.08 4.22
N LYS A 124 -11.16 9.40 5.40
CA LYS A 124 -9.72 9.74 5.57
C LYS A 124 -8.77 8.59 5.23
N ALA A 125 -9.19 7.33 5.42
CA ALA A 125 -8.40 6.20 4.97
C ALA A 125 -8.35 6.14 3.43
N LEU A 126 -9.47 6.39 2.75
CA LEU A 126 -9.53 6.47 1.29
C LEU A 126 -8.71 7.64 0.72
N GLU A 127 -8.69 8.79 1.40
CA GLU A 127 -7.88 9.97 1.01
C GLU A 127 -6.38 9.68 0.90
N GLN A 128 -5.88 8.70 1.66
CA GLN A 128 -4.47 8.28 1.59
C GLN A 128 -4.13 7.54 0.28
N HIS A 129 -5.14 7.17 -0.50
CA HIS A 129 -5.02 6.45 -1.77
C HIS A 129 -5.67 7.23 -2.94
N PRO A 130 -5.23 8.46 -3.24
CA PRO A 130 -5.87 9.34 -4.25
C PRO A 130 -5.76 8.80 -5.68
N ARG A 131 -4.87 7.84 -5.92
CA ARG A 131 -4.78 7.13 -7.20
C ARG A 131 -5.98 6.21 -7.42
N GLU A 132 -6.48 5.59 -6.35
CA GLU A 132 -7.55 4.59 -6.38
C GLU A 132 -8.93 5.23 -6.19
N PHE A 133 -9.00 6.25 -5.33
CA PHE A 133 -10.25 6.94 -4.99
C PHE A 133 -10.17 8.42 -5.39
N ALA A 134 -11.10 8.85 -6.23
CA ALA A 134 -11.21 10.26 -6.60
C ALA A 134 -11.81 11.07 -5.46
N ASP A 135 -11.46 12.35 -5.34
CA ASP A 135 -11.91 13.24 -4.26
C ASP A 135 -13.44 13.27 -4.11
N ILE A 136 -14.17 13.23 -5.24
CA ILE A 136 -15.64 13.17 -5.22
C ILE A 136 -16.18 11.89 -4.59
N TYR A 137 -15.52 10.75 -4.83
CA TYR A 137 -15.90 9.46 -4.23
C TYR A 137 -15.68 9.50 -2.71
N VAL A 138 -14.52 10.00 -2.29
CA VAL A 138 -14.19 10.18 -0.87
C VAL A 138 -15.21 11.10 -0.19
N ALA A 139 -15.54 12.25 -0.79
CA ALA A 139 -16.46 13.22 -0.21
C ALA A 139 -17.86 12.62 0.01
N VAL A 140 -18.35 11.84 -0.97
CA VAL A 140 -19.63 11.13 -0.88
C VAL A 140 -19.60 10.10 0.25
N VAL A 141 -18.54 9.27 0.30
CA VAL A 141 -18.34 8.28 1.37
C VAL A 141 -18.28 8.96 2.75
N GLY A 142 -17.56 10.07 2.88
CA GLY A 142 -17.47 10.82 4.14
C GLY A 142 -18.81 11.37 4.61
N ALA A 143 -19.65 11.86 3.69
CA ALA A 143 -21.01 12.27 4.02
C ALA A 143 -21.85 11.09 4.53
N GLY A 144 -21.74 9.91 3.89
CA GLY A 144 -22.42 8.69 4.31
C GLY A 144 -21.94 8.15 5.67
N GLU A 145 -20.63 8.21 5.92
CA GLU A 145 -20.03 7.81 7.20
C GLU A 145 -20.54 8.71 8.33
N GLN A 146 -20.55 10.03 8.12
CA GLN A 146 -20.97 11.00 9.13
C GLN A 146 -22.47 10.96 9.41
N SER A 147 -23.30 10.60 8.43
CA SER A 147 -24.74 10.41 8.60
C SER A 147 -25.13 9.02 9.12
N GLY A 148 -24.15 8.11 9.30
CA GLY A 148 -24.40 6.71 9.63
C GLY A 148 -25.13 5.93 8.53
N SER A 149 -25.19 6.47 7.31
CA SER A 149 -25.88 5.89 6.15
C SER A 149 -24.90 5.33 5.12
N LEU A 150 -23.70 4.92 5.56
CA LEU A 150 -22.62 4.45 4.70
C LEU A 150 -23.09 3.38 3.71
N ALA A 151 -23.89 2.41 4.17
CA ALA A 151 -24.40 1.34 3.33
C ALA A 151 -25.28 1.84 2.17
N VAL A 152 -26.09 2.87 2.41
CA VAL A 152 -26.97 3.48 1.38
C VAL A 152 -26.14 4.25 0.37
N VAL A 153 -25.05 4.87 0.81
CA VAL A 153 -24.18 5.69 -0.04
C VAL A 153 -23.26 4.83 -0.93
N LEU A 154 -22.93 3.62 -0.50
CA LEU A 154 -22.10 2.68 -1.27
C LEU A 154 -22.90 1.86 -2.31
N LEU A 155 -24.24 1.82 -2.24
CA LEU A 155 -25.12 1.11 -3.17
C LEU A 155 -25.36 1.89 -4.47
#